data_AF-A0A972KVA6-F1
#
_entry.id   AF-A0A972KVA6-F1
#
_cell.length_a   1.000
_cell.length_b   1.000
_cell.length_c   1.000
_cell.angle_alpha   90.00
_cell.angle_beta   90.00
_cell.angle_gamma   90.00
#
_symmetry.space_group_name_H-M   'P 1'
#
loop_
_entity.id
_entity.type
_entity.pdbx_description
1 polymer ?
#
loop_
_entity_poly.entity_id
_entity_poly.type
_entity_poly.pdbx_seq_one_letter_code
_entity_poly.pdbx_strand_id
1 'polypeptide(L)' 'MEKLNPYIGLAGRVLIALMYVGAGLNFIGDYSNTAAFMESKGVPGYLLVPTIILV' A
#
# COMPACT_ATOMS: atom_id res chain seq x y z
N MET A 1 8.96 27.76 18.01
CA MET A 1 9.14 26.65 17.05
C MET A 1 9.44 25.30 17.72
N GLU A 2 10.04 25.27 18.90
CA GLU A 2 10.48 24.02 19.58
C GLU A 2 9.33 23.10 20.08
N LYS A 3 8.18 23.67 20.47
CA LYS A 3 7.04 22.91 21.02
C LYS A 3 6.15 22.21 19.99
N LEU A 4 6.29 22.54 18.69
CA LEU A 4 5.51 21.95 17.59
C LEU A 4 6.17 20.71 16.97
N ASN A 5 7.48 20.54 17.20
CA ASN A 5 8.27 19.44 16.65
C ASN A 5 7.73 18.02 16.97
N PRO A 6 7.29 17.70 18.21
CA PRO A 6 6.77 16.36 18.50
C PRO A 6 5.43 16.08 17.81
N TYR A 7 4.59 17.10 17.64
CA TYR A 7 3.29 16.95 16.98
C TYR A 7 3.42 16.79 15.47
N ILE A 8 4.35 17.50 14.84
CA ILE A 8 4.64 17.35 13.41
C ILE A 8 5.19 15.94 13.11
N GLY A 9 6.08 15.43 13.95
CA GLY A 9 6.57 14.06 13.83
C GLY A 9 5.46 13.00 13.99
N LEU A 10 4.55 13.21 14.94
CA LEU A 10 3.40 12.32 15.14
C LEU A 10 2.43 12.36 13.94
N ALA A 11 2.10 13.55 13.46
CA ALA A 11 1.23 13.73 12.30
C ALA A 11 1.84 13.07 11.05
N GLY A 12 3.14 13.23 10.81
CA GLY A 12 3.84 12.57 9.70
C GLY A 12 3.74 11.04 9.76
N ARG A 13 3.88 10.44 10.94
CA ARG A 13 3.72 8.98 11.12
C ARG A 13 2.30 8.51 10.85
N VAL A 14 1.30 9.26 11.32
CA VAL A 14 -0.12 8.95 11.07
C VAL A 14 -0.44 9.04 9.58
N LEU A 15 0.07 10.06 8.88
CA LEU A 15 -0.12 10.20 7.44
C LEU A 15 0.51 9.06 6.65
N ILE A 16 1.73 8.62 7.02
CA ILE A 16 2.37 7.47 6.38
C ILE A 16 1.57 6.19 6.64
N ALA A 17 1.09 5.97 7.88
CA ALA A 17 0.27 4.82 8.20
C ALA A 17 -1.05 4.81 7.39
N LEU A 18 -1.70 5.97 7.24
CA LEU A 18 -2.92 6.09 6.44
C LEU A 18 -2.68 5.81 4.96
N MET A 19 -1.53 6.24 4.40
CA MET A 19 -1.16 5.89 3.02
C MET A 19 -0.98 4.38 2.84
N TYR A 20 -0.32 3.71 3.79
CA TYR A 20 -0.12 2.25 3.74
C TYR A 20 -1.44 1.47 3.89
N VAL A 21 -2.29 1.87 4.84
CA VAL A 21 -3.60 1.24 5.03
C VAL A 21 -4.49 1.46 3.81
N GLY A 22 -4.53 2.68 3.27
CA GLY A 22 -5.26 2.98 2.04
C GLY A 22 -4.76 2.15 0.86
N ALA A 23 -3.45 2.02 0.68
CA ALA A 23 -2.88 1.17 -0.36
C ALA A 23 -3.30 -0.30 -0.18
N GLY A 24 -3.16 -0.85 1.03
CA GLY A 24 -3.54 -2.24 1.32
C GLY A 24 -5.03 -2.55 1.08
N LEU A 25 -5.93 -1.61 1.40
CA LEU A 25 -7.36 -1.77 1.14
C LEU A 25 -7.68 -1.82 -0.36
N ASN A 26 -6.96 -1.06 -1.19
CA ASN A 26 -7.11 -1.13 -2.64
C ASN A 26 -6.63 -2.48 -3.19
N PHE A 27 -5.57 -3.08 -2.63
CA PHE A 27 -5.09 -4.41 -3.03
C PHE A 27 -6.10 -5.54 -2.74
N ILE A 28 -6.89 -5.44 -1.66
CA ILE A 28 -7.90 -6.45 -1.31
C ILE A 28 -9.15 -6.31 -2.21
N GLY A 29 -9.59 -5.08 -2.49
CA GLY A 29 -10.76 -4.82 -3.32
C GLY A 29 -10.52 -5.05 -4.81
N ASP A 30 -9.29 -4.87 -5.28
CA ASP A 30 -8.95 -4.82 -6.70
C ASP A 30 -7.99 -5.94 -7.17
N TYR A 31 -7.98 -7.04 -6.43
CA TYR A 31 -7.13 -8.20 -6.71
C TYR A 31 -7.32 -8.72 -8.15
N SER A 32 -8.56 -8.77 -8.62
CA SER A 32 -8.90 -9.25 -9.97
C SER A 32 -8.37 -8.33 -11.09
N ASN A 33 -8.46 -7.01 -10.94
CA ASN A 33 -7.94 -6.08 -11.97
C ASN A 33 -6.42 -6.03 -11.93
N THR A 34 -5.81 -6.16 -10.75
CA THR A 34 -4.36 -6.22 -10.62
C THR A 34 -3.81 -7.52 -11.24
N ALA A 35 -4.51 -8.64 -11.05
CA ALA A 35 -4.18 -9.91 -11.68
C ALA A 35 -4.32 -9.82 -13.21
N ALA A 36 -5.42 -9.24 -13.70
CA ALA A 36 -5.62 -9.02 -15.13
C ALA A 36 -4.57 -8.06 -15.73
N PHE A 37 -4.16 -7.02 -15.00
CA PHE A 37 -3.06 -6.14 -15.42
C PHE A 37 -1.73 -6.90 -15.51
N MET A 38 -1.40 -7.73 -14.52
CA MET A 38 -0.17 -8.52 -14.54
C MET A 38 -0.16 -9.57 -15.66
N GLU A 39 -1.29 -10.24 -15.89
CA GLU A 39 -1.45 -11.16 -17.02
C GLU A 39 -1.33 -10.43 -18.36
N SER A 40 -1.83 -9.20 -18.48
CA SER A 40 -1.64 -8.36 -19.67
C SER A 40 -0.18 -7.96 -19.93
N LYS A 41 0.65 -8.02 -18.89
CA LYS A 41 2.09 -7.76 -18.93
C LYS A 41 2.92 -9.05 -19.02
N GLY A 42 2.29 -10.21 -19.19
CA GLY A 42 2.95 -11.51 -19.31
C GLY A 42 3.48 -12.07 -17.98
N VAL A 43 3.06 -11.49 -16.84
CA VAL A 43 3.43 -11.96 -15.50
C VAL A 43 2.27 -12.77 -14.91
N PRO A 44 2.48 -14.04 -14.50
CA PRO A 44 1.41 -14.86 -13.93
C PRO A 44 0.78 -14.22 -12.69
N GLY A 45 -0.56 -14.10 -12.68
CA GLY A 45 -1.31 -13.44 -11.60
C GLY A 45 -1.14 -14.05 -10.20
N TYR A 46 -0.72 -15.31 -10.08
CA TYR A 46 -0.41 -15.95 -8.79
C TYR A 46 0.76 -15.27 -8.03
N LEU A 47 1.64 -14.55 -8.74
CA LEU A 47 2.74 -13.78 -8.13
C LEU A 47 2.25 -12.53 -7.36
N LEU A 48 0.97 -12.18 -7.44
CA LEU A 48 0.41 -11.11 -6.61
C LEU A 48 0.40 -11.43 -5.13
N VAL A 49 0.07 -12.67 -4.77
CA VAL A 49 -0.01 -13.11 -3.37
C VAL A 49 1.31 -12.90 -2.61
N PRO A 50 2.48 -13.34 -3.12
CA PRO A 50 3.75 -13.06 -2.44
C PRO A 50 4.11 -11.57 -2.46
N THR A 51 3.74 -10.81 -3.49
CA THR A 51 4.04 -9.37 -3.56
C THR A 51 3.26 -8.56 -2.53
N ILE A 52 2.01 -8.94 -2.27
CA ILE A 52 1.14 -8.31 -1.26
C ILE A 52 1.58 -8.70 0.16
N ILE A 53 2.12 -9.91 0.36
CA ILE A 53 2.53 -10.43 1.68
C ILE A 53 3.98 -10.04 2.07
N LEU A 54 4.88 -9.82 1.09
CA LEU A 54 6.30 -9.51 1.34
C LEU A 54 6.61 -8.02 1.54
N VAL A 55 5.63 -7.12 1.42
CA VAL A 55 5.73 -5.70 1.81
C VAL A 55 5.42 -5.56 3.30
#